data_AF-A0AAW2TVS0-F1
#
_entry.id   AF-A0AAW2TVS0-F1
#
_cell.length_a   1.000
_cell.length_b   1.000
_cell.length_c   1.000
_cell.angle_alpha   90.00
_cell.angle_beta   90.00
_cell.angle_gamma   90.00
#
_symmetry.space_group_name_H-M   'P 1'
#
loop_
_entity.id
_entity.type
_entity.pdbx_description
1 polymer ?
#
loop_
_entity_poly.entity_id
_entity_poly.type
_entity_poly.pdbx_seq_one_letter_code
_entity_poly.pdbx_strand_id
1 'polypeptide(L)'
;MNRGIATHIGNRLGISCDMEMDETGRSWGASLRIRATINVNNPLKRALKIRTTMGDEIMMFFTYERLPKFCYYCGCLEHIAKYCETHFAEEFSDRGPTPLRTLAPSTSADEHMG
;
A
#
# COMPACT_ATOMS: atom_id res chain seq x y z
N MET A 1 -15.57 5.16 -8.37
CA MET A 1 -15.35 5.79 -7.05
C MET A 1 -15.60 7.29 -7.18
N ASN A 2 -16.23 7.97 -6.21
CA ASN A 2 -16.49 9.41 -6.28
C ASN A 2 -15.38 10.23 -5.58
N ARG A 3 -15.32 11.55 -5.84
CA ARG A 3 -14.30 12.46 -5.32
C ARG A 3 -14.19 12.48 -3.78
N GLY A 4 -15.31 12.43 -3.07
CA GLY A 4 -15.31 12.48 -1.60
C GLY A 4 -14.61 11.27 -0.97
N ILE A 5 -14.97 10.06 -1.43
CA ILE A 5 -14.35 8.81 -0.96
C ILE A 5 -12.86 8.78 -1.34
N ALA A 6 -12.54 9.18 -2.57
CA ALA A 6 -11.17 9.26 -3.04
C ALA A 6 -10.29 10.22 -2.22
N THR A 7 -10.82 11.40 -1.87
CA THR A 7 -10.14 12.38 -1.01
C THR A 7 -9.90 11.80 0.38
N HIS A 8 -10.90 11.14 0.95
CA HIS A 8 -10.76 10.47 2.24
C HIS A 8 -9.66 9.40 2.21
N ILE A 9 -9.62 8.57 1.17
CA ILE A 9 -8.60 7.53 0.99
C ILE A 9 -7.21 8.15 0.78
N GLY A 10 -7.11 9.15 -0.10
CA GLY A 10 -5.86 9.86 -0.37
C GLY A 10 -5.29 10.51 0.89
N ASN A 11 -6.16 11.08 1.73
CA ASN A 11 -5.76 11.68 3.01
C ASN A 11 -5.31 10.65 4.06
N ARG A 12 -5.70 9.39 3.91
CA ARG A 12 -5.19 8.28 4.74
C ARG A 12 -3.81 7.82 4.29
N LEU A 13 -3.42 8.08 3.05
CA LEU A 13 -2.08 7.80 2.52
C LEU A 13 -1.09 8.92 2.82
N GLY A 14 -1.53 10.17 2.65
CA GLY A 14 -0.73 11.38 2.78
C GLY A 14 -1.61 12.62 2.66
N ILE A 15 -1.11 13.73 2.12
CA ILE A 15 -1.96 14.88 1.75
C ILE A 15 -2.34 14.72 0.28
N SER A 16 -3.62 14.47 -0.02
CA SER A 16 -4.06 14.35 -1.42
C SER A 16 -3.87 15.66 -2.18
N CYS A 17 -3.26 15.58 -3.36
CA CYS A 17 -2.94 16.73 -4.20
C CYS A 17 -3.77 16.75 -5.48
N ASP A 18 -3.97 15.58 -6.11
CA ASP A 18 -4.60 15.48 -7.43
C ASP A 18 -5.19 14.07 -7.64
N MET A 19 -6.24 13.95 -8.44
CA MET A 19 -6.95 12.70 -8.73
C MET A 19 -7.37 12.64 -10.19
N GLU A 20 -7.10 11.52 -10.83
CA GLU A 20 -7.53 11.26 -12.20
C GLU A 20 -9.02 10.88 -12.22
N MET A 21 -9.88 11.87 -12.41
CA MET A 21 -11.33 11.73 -12.50
C MET A 21 -11.88 12.59 -13.63
N ASP A 22 -12.99 12.18 -14.24
CA ASP A 22 -13.74 12.96 -15.21
C ASP A 22 -14.51 14.14 -14.55
N GLU A 23 -15.16 14.96 -15.39
CA GLU A 23 -15.97 16.10 -14.95
C GLU A 23 -17.14 15.69 -14.04
N THR A 24 -17.58 14.44 -14.12
CA THR A 24 -18.64 13.87 -13.26
C THR A 24 -18.08 13.26 -11.96
N GLY A 25 -16.77 13.32 -11.75
CA GLY A 25 -16.08 12.79 -10.58
C GLY A 25 -15.92 11.27 -10.58
N ARG A 26 -15.92 10.63 -11.76
CA ARG A 26 -15.69 9.19 -11.93
C ARG A 26 -14.28 8.91 -12.43
N SER A 27 -13.66 7.85 -11.91
CA SER A 27 -12.36 7.36 -12.39
C SER A 27 -12.51 6.62 -13.72
N TRP A 28 -11.51 6.72 -14.59
CA TRP A 28 -11.42 5.91 -15.80
C TRP A 28 -10.88 4.51 -15.46
N GLY A 29 -11.72 3.49 -15.60
CA GLY A 29 -11.33 2.08 -15.43
C GLY A 29 -11.44 1.54 -14.00
N ALA A 30 -10.77 0.39 -13.76
CA ALA A 30 -10.88 -0.39 -12.52
C ALA A 30 -10.07 0.17 -11.35
N SER A 31 -9.24 1.18 -11.58
CA SER A 31 -8.36 1.79 -10.57
C SER A 31 -8.49 3.30 -10.57
N LEU A 32 -8.19 3.91 -9.42
CA LEU A 32 -8.15 5.36 -9.24
C LEU A 32 -6.69 5.78 -9.01
N ARG A 33 -6.19 6.69 -9.83
CA ARG A 33 -4.87 7.30 -9.62
C ARG A 33 -5.00 8.53 -8.74
N ILE A 34 -4.24 8.53 -7.64
CA ILE A 34 -4.17 9.63 -6.68
C ILE A 34 -2.72 10.07 -6.57
N ARG A 35 -2.48 11.37 -6.69
CA ARG A 35 -1.20 11.99 -6.32
C ARG A 35 -1.32 12.52 -4.92
N ALA A 36 -0.41 12.13 -4.03
CA ALA A 36 -0.40 12.57 -2.64
C ALA A 36 1.02 12.89 -2.19
N THR A 37 1.14 13.87 -1.29
CA THR A 37 2.37 14.15 -0.56
C THR A 37 2.48 13.17 0.60
N ILE A 38 3.55 12.38 0.64
CA ILE A 38 3.80 11.37 1.66
C ILE A 38 5.13 11.64 2.36
N ASN A 39 5.24 11.24 3.62
CA ASN A 39 6.53 11.28 4.33
C ASN A 39 7.39 10.09 3.88
N VAL A 40 8.52 10.39 3.21
CA VAL A 40 9.45 9.41 2.64
C VAL A 40 10.19 8.56 3.68
N ASN A 41 10.26 9.04 4.92
CA ASN A 41 10.86 8.35 6.05
C ASN A 41 9.96 7.23 6.59
N ASN A 42 8.67 7.28 6.27
CA ASN A 42 7.72 6.26 6.69
C ASN A 42 7.59 5.16 5.62
N PRO A 43 7.37 3.90 6.03
CA PRO A 43 7.05 2.83 5.09
C PRO A 43 5.81 3.16 4.27
N LEU A 44 5.87 2.87 2.96
CA LEU A 44 4.71 2.99 2.09
C LEU A 44 3.59 2.06 2.54
N LYS A 45 2.37 2.59 2.66
CA LYS A 45 1.18 1.81 2.99
C LYS A 45 0.82 0.90 1.82
N ARG A 46 0.73 -0.41 2.03
CA ARG A 46 0.35 -1.37 0.97
C ARG A 46 -1.14 -1.59 0.84
N ALA A 47 -1.83 -1.49 1.97
CA ALA A 47 -3.26 -1.67 2.01
C ALA A 47 -3.89 -0.76 3.05
N LEU A 48 -5.17 -0.47 2.85
CA LEU A 48 -5.99 0.28 3.78
C LEU A 48 -7.29 -0.49 4.01
N LYS A 49 -7.58 -0.78 5.27
CA LYS A 49 -8.88 -1.29 5.70
C LYS A 49 -9.84 -0.12 5.85
N ILE A 50 -10.98 -0.19 5.17
CA ILE A 50 -12.03 0.83 5.22
C ILE A 50 -13.33 0.16 5.60
N ARG A 51 -14.09 0.79 6.49
CA ARG A 51 -15.45 0.37 6.82
C ARG A 51 -16.44 1.14 5.95
N THR A 52 -17.33 0.42 5.28
CA THR A 52 -18.41 1.02 4.48
C THR A 52 -19.52 1.54 5.39
N THR A 53 -20.40 2.37 4.84
CA THR A 53 -21.61 2.83 5.54
C THR A 53 -22.58 1.69 5.88
N MET A 54 -22.49 0.57 5.15
CA MET A 54 -23.28 -0.64 5.41
C MET A 54 -22.65 -1.52 6.51
N GLY A 55 -21.47 -1.14 7.01
CA GLY A 55 -20.77 -1.84 8.09
C GLY A 55 -19.72 -2.82 7.62
N ASP A 56 -19.67 -3.15 6.33
CA ASP A 56 -18.70 -4.07 5.73
C ASP A 56 -17.26 -3.53 5.81
N GLU A 57 -16.28 -4.42 5.86
CA GLU A 57 -14.88 -4.06 5.81
C GLU A 57 -14.29 -4.41 4.43
N ILE A 58 -13.73 -3.41 3.76
CA ILE A 58 -13.08 -3.56 2.46
C ILE A 58 -11.59 -3.33 2.65
N MET A 59 -10.78 -4.26 2.13
CA MET A 59 -9.33 -4.10 2.01
C MET A 59 -9.02 -3.50 0.64
N MET A 60 -8.46 -2.30 0.64
CA MET A 60 -7.96 -1.64 -0.56
C MET A 60 -6.45 -1.82 -0.67
N PHE A 61 -5.97 -2.29 -1.81
CA PHE A 61 -4.53 -2.43 -2.09
C PHE A 61 -4.02 -1.24 -2.91
N PHE A 62 -2.79 -0.81 -2.62
CA PHE A 62 -2.14 0.29 -3.31
C PHE A 62 -0.99 -0.19 -4.19
N THR A 63 -0.96 0.33 -5.40
CA THR A 63 0.19 0.22 -6.31
C THR A 63 0.83 1.59 -6.42
N TYR A 64 2.15 1.64 -6.31
CA TYR A 64 2.93 2.86 -6.45
C TYR A 64 3.66 2.83 -7.80
N GLU A 65 3.63 3.95 -8.51
CA GLU A 65 4.37 4.14 -9.76
C GLU A 65 5.52 5.12 -9.54
N ARG A 66 6.62 4.95 -10.28
CA ARG A 66 7.77 5.90 -10.33
C ARG A 66 8.48 6.13 -8.98
N LEU A 67 8.85 5.06 -8.26
CA LEU A 67 9.61 5.14 -7.00
C LEU A 67 11.13 5.07 -7.25
N PRO A 68 11.90 6.17 -7.14
CA PRO A 68 13.32 6.19 -7.54
C PRO A 68 14.28 5.49 -6.55
N LYS A 69 13.92 5.33 -5.27
CA LYS A 69 14.80 4.75 -4.21
C LYS A 69 14.02 3.94 -3.15
N PHE A 70 13.32 2.89 -3.55
CA PHE A 70 12.50 2.10 -2.62
C PHE A 70 13.27 0.95 -1.95
N CYS A 71 13.13 0.84 -0.63
CA CYS A 71 13.65 -0.28 0.15
C CYS A 71 12.61 -1.39 0.26
N TYR A 72 12.87 -2.55 -0.37
CA TYR A 72 12.00 -3.72 -0.29
C TYR A 72 12.03 -4.46 1.06
N TYR A 73 12.82 -4.01 2.05
CA TYR A 73 12.86 -4.57 3.41
C TYR A 73 12.06 -3.75 4.42
N CYS A 74 12.33 -2.45 4.53
CA CYS A 74 11.60 -1.58 5.47
C CYS A 74 10.41 -0.86 4.83
N GLY A 75 10.34 -0.77 3.51
CA GLY A 75 9.28 -0.08 2.77
C GLY A 75 9.44 1.44 2.63
N CYS A 76 10.56 2.03 3.03
CA CYS A 76 10.82 3.48 2.94
C CYS A 76 11.44 3.88 1.58
N LEU A 77 11.45 5.18 1.27
CA LEU A 77 11.95 5.74 0.00
C LEU A 77 13.34 6.40 0.08
N GLU A 78 13.96 6.43 1.25
CA GLU A 78 15.25 7.11 1.43
C GLU A 78 16.46 6.26 0.99
N HIS A 79 16.32 4.94 0.99
CA HIS A 79 17.42 4.02 0.73
C HIS A 79 16.96 2.78 -0.05
N ILE A 80 17.94 2.05 -0.57
CA ILE A 80 17.72 0.70 -1.13
C ILE A 80 18.10 -0.35 -0.11
N ALA A 81 17.63 -1.59 -0.30
CA ALA A 81 17.87 -2.74 0.57
C ALA A 81 19.31 -2.85 1.11
N LYS A 82 20.31 -2.63 0.24
CA LYS A 82 21.74 -2.69 0.58
C LYS A 82 22.16 -1.75 1.73
N TYR A 83 21.43 -0.67 1.96
CA TYR A 83 21.74 0.34 2.98
C TYR A 83 20.66 0.39 4.07
N CYS A 84 19.84 -0.65 4.19
CA CYS A 84 18.75 -0.72 5.16
C CYS A 84 19.26 -1.20 6.52
N GLU A 85 19.20 -0.37 7.55
CA GLU A 85 19.59 -0.76 8.91
C GLU A 85 18.75 -1.92 9.46
N THR A 86 17.47 -1.98 9.13
CA THR A 86 16.58 -3.09 9.49
C THR A 86 17.08 -4.41 8.90
N HIS A 87 17.61 -4.40 7.68
CA HIS A 87 18.16 -5.59 7.04
C HIS A 87 19.36 -6.16 7.83
N PHE A 88 20.23 -5.29 8.32
CA PHE A 88 21.41 -5.69 9.10
C PHE A 88 21.08 -6.10 10.54
N ALA A 89 20.05 -5.50 11.13
CA ALA A 89 19.61 -5.84 12.49
C ALA A 89 19.06 -7.28 12.59
N GLU A 90 18.54 -7.82 11.48
CA GLU A 90 17.86 -9.12 11.46
C GLU A 90 18.78 -10.30 11.09
N GLU A 91 19.98 -10.06 10.56
CA GLU A 91 21.03 -11.09 10.36
C GLU A 91 21.61 -11.62 11.69
N PHE A 92 21.37 -10.93 12.81
CA PHE A 92 21.84 -11.30 14.14
C PHE A 92 20.73 -11.83 15.07
N SER A 93 19.51 -11.99 14.57
CA SER A 93 18.40 -12.56 15.34
C SER A 93 18.15 -14.01 14.94
N ASP A 94 18.04 -14.92 15.90
CA ASP A 94 17.78 -16.37 15.72
C ASP A 94 16.41 -16.69 15.05
N ARG A 95 15.64 -15.65 14.73
CA ARG A 95 14.36 -15.66 14.03
C ARG A 95 14.38 -14.51 13.02
N GLY A 96 15.03 -14.71 11.88
CA GLY A 96 15.19 -13.69 10.83
C GLY A 96 13.85 -13.06 10.35
N PRO A 97 13.92 -12.02 9.50
CA PRO A 97 12.74 -11.28 9.06
C PRO A 97 11.78 -12.17 8.28
N THR A 98 10.49 -11.86 8.33
CA THR A 98 9.58 -12.24 7.25
C THR A 98 9.74 -11.20 6.13
N PRO A 99 10.34 -11.55 4.97
CA PRO A 99 10.48 -10.61 3.86
C PRO A 99 9.13 -10.06 3.43
N LEU A 100 9.10 -8.80 2.98
CA LEU A 100 7.89 -8.19 2.42
C LEU A 100 7.33 -8.95 1.20
N ARG A 101 8.13 -9.82 0.58
CA ARG A 101 7.74 -10.73 -0.50
C ARG A 101 6.91 -11.94 -0.03
N THR A 102 7.00 -12.29 1.25
CA THR A 102 6.39 -13.52 1.81
C THR A 102 4.97 -13.29 2.32
N LEU A 103 4.53 -12.04 2.42
CA LEU A 103 3.14 -11.66 2.72
C LEU A 103 2.22 -11.76 1.49
N ALA A 104 2.47 -12.71 0.57
CA ALA A 104 1.50 -13.04 -0.45
C ALA A 104 0.16 -13.37 0.24
N PRO A 105 -0.99 -12.95 -0.32
CA PRO A 105 -2.27 -13.33 0.24
C PRO A 105 -2.29 -14.86 0.30
N SER A 106 -2.55 -15.42 1.48
CA SER A 106 -2.81 -16.84 1.63
C SER A 106 -3.99 -17.16 0.72
N THR A 107 -3.73 -17.69 -0.47
CA THR A 107 -4.73 -18.45 -1.20
C THR A 107 -4.97 -19.68 -0.34
N SER A 108 -5.99 -19.62 0.52
CA SER A 108 -6.60 -20.82 1.04
C SER A 108 -7.22 -21.51 -0.17
N ALA A 109 -6.43 -22.38 -0.81
CA ALA A 109 -6.99 -23.51 -1.51
C ALA A 109 -7.68 -24.34 -0.43
N ASP A 110 -8.98 -24.11 -0.26
CA ASP A 110 -9.83 -25.10 0.40
C ASP A 110 -9.90 -26.30 -0.55
N GLU A 111 -9.00 -27.24 -0.29
CA GLU A 111 -9.25 -28.64 -0.58
C GLU A 111 -10.50 -29.04 0.24
N HIS A 112 -11.64 -29.18 -0.44
CA HIS A 112 -12.69 -30.06 0.03
C HIS A 112 -12.89 -31.16 -1.00
N MET A 113 -12.44 -32.35 -0.59
CA MET A 113 -12.86 -33.64 -1.13
C MET A 113 -14.40 -33.73 -1.07
N GLY A 114 -14.99 -34.09 -2.20
CA GLY A 114 -16.39 -34.45 -2.37
C GLY A 114 -16.62 -34.98 -3.77
#